data_AF-A0A6I3FN31-F1
#
_entry.id   AF-A0A6I3FN31-F1
#
_cell.length_a   1.000
_cell.length_b   1.000
_cell.length_c   1.000
_cell.angle_alpha   90.00
_cell.angle_beta   90.00
_cell.angle_gamma   90.00
#
_symmetry.space_group_name_H-M   'P 1'
#
loop_
_entity.id
_entity.type
_entity.pdbx_description
1 polymer ?
#
loop_
_entity_poly.entity_id
_entity_poly.type
_entity_poly.pdbx_seq_one_letter_code
_entity_poly.pdbx_strand_id
1 'polypeptide(L)'
;MPRKALVALVTVGFLPGLLLAGCASSSPTGTPSDSQEPTSSPTSTTIAEPVDVTEAFREIAYASCDKANAEGVVESGWDGDPNQKTILVPDSEAYQDFSAVFVGENGVLALIWETDSFASCNASNVYSLAEEAGQEAAIDLTFNEADGTYQTILDQAPDQEAPFVATYTVSNGLIVQQHIDADWGEATIEITYGMPSDDDIAFLRTAVDEFLAENG
;
A
#
# COMPACT_ATOMS: atom_id res chain seq x y z
N MET A 1 -5.80 -18.72 36.48
CA MET A 1 -7.20 -18.26 36.46
C MET A 1 -7.60 -18.06 34.99
N PRO A 2 -8.43 -18.94 34.39
CA PRO A 2 -8.77 -18.83 32.98
C PRO A 2 -10.01 -17.93 32.77
N ARG A 3 -9.90 -16.93 31.90
CA ARG A 3 -11.05 -16.10 31.46
C ARG A 3 -11.74 -16.80 30.28
N LYS A 4 -13.05 -17.00 30.42
CA LYS A 4 -13.93 -17.64 29.45
C LYS A 4 -14.34 -16.65 28.37
N ALA A 5 -14.26 -17.08 27.12
CA ALA A 5 -14.86 -16.41 25.97
C ALA A 5 -16.40 -16.50 26.03
N LEU A 6 -17.08 -15.44 25.60
CA LEU A 6 -18.51 -15.45 25.33
C LEU A 6 -18.71 -15.08 23.85
N VAL A 7 -19.15 -16.06 23.07
CA VAL A 7 -19.61 -15.92 21.69
C VAL A 7 -21.09 -15.57 21.74
N ALA A 8 -21.51 -14.50 21.05
CA ALA A 8 -22.92 -14.16 20.88
C ALA A 8 -23.32 -14.34 19.41
N LEU A 9 -24.08 -15.41 19.16
CA LEU A 9 -24.89 -15.64 17.97
C LEU A 9 -26.09 -14.68 17.97
N VAL A 10 -26.40 -14.04 16.84
CA VAL A 10 -27.75 -13.53 16.57
C VAL A 10 -28.17 -13.93 15.16
N THR A 11 -29.25 -14.69 15.07
CA THR A 11 -29.87 -15.23 13.86
C THR A 11 -31.13 -14.43 13.45
N VAL A 12 -31.23 -14.24 12.12
CA VAL A 12 -32.42 -14.27 11.23
C VAL A 12 -33.60 -13.33 11.52
N GLY A 13 -33.83 -12.40 10.59
CA GLY A 13 -35.11 -11.72 10.36
C GLY A 13 -35.65 -12.02 8.96
N PHE A 14 -36.81 -12.69 8.92
CA PHE A 14 -37.62 -13.05 7.75
C PHE A 14 -38.50 -11.86 7.31
N LEU A 15 -38.67 -11.64 6.00
CA LEU A 15 -39.81 -10.84 5.49
C LEU A 15 -40.32 -11.39 4.14
N PRO A 16 -41.66 -11.59 3.97
CA PRO A 16 -42.27 -12.18 2.78
C PRO A 16 -43.05 -11.18 1.90
N GLY A 17 -43.31 -11.59 0.66
CA GLY A 17 -44.36 -11.06 -0.25
C GLY A 17 -43.82 -10.70 -1.64
N LEU A 18 -44.50 -10.90 -2.78
CA LEU A 18 -45.82 -11.42 -3.13
C LEU A 18 -45.78 -11.72 -4.65
N LEU A 19 -46.36 -12.87 -5.05
CA LEU A 19 -47.12 -13.19 -6.27
C LEU A 19 -46.82 -12.48 -7.61
N LEU A 20 -46.68 -13.27 -8.69
CA LEU A 20 -47.68 -13.36 -9.77
C LEU A 20 -47.38 -14.53 -10.73
N ALA A 21 -48.46 -15.21 -11.12
CA ALA A 21 -48.50 -16.39 -11.97
C ALA A 21 -48.42 -16.06 -13.48
N GLY A 22 -47.99 -17.03 -14.29
CA GLY A 22 -48.13 -17.00 -15.75
C GLY A 22 -47.77 -18.35 -16.39
N CYS A 23 -48.77 -19.04 -16.95
CA CYS A 23 -48.73 -20.41 -17.44
C CYS A 23 -48.16 -20.60 -18.87
N ALA A 24 -47.64 -21.82 -19.07
CA ALA A 24 -47.80 -22.71 -20.23
C ALA A 24 -47.07 -22.43 -21.57
N SER A 25 -46.05 -23.29 -21.79
CA SER A 25 -45.85 -24.19 -22.94
C SER A 25 -46.67 -23.98 -24.23
N SER A 26 -45.98 -23.81 -25.35
CA SER A 26 -45.97 -24.78 -26.47
C SER A 26 -45.07 -24.31 -27.63
N SER A 27 -44.12 -25.16 -28.06
CA SER A 27 -43.55 -25.14 -29.42
C SER A 27 -44.52 -25.84 -30.39
N PRO A 28 -44.59 -25.46 -31.67
CA PRO A 28 -43.80 -26.21 -32.67
C PRO A 28 -43.34 -25.44 -33.95
N THR A 29 -42.18 -25.87 -34.46
CA THR A 29 -41.80 -26.20 -35.86
C THR A 29 -42.08 -25.23 -37.04
N GLY A 30 -41.01 -24.89 -37.78
CA GLY A 30 -41.02 -24.60 -39.23
C GLY A 30 -39.84 -23.77 -39.76
N THR A 31 -38.70 -24.39 -40.15
CA THR A 31 -38.14 -24.49 -41.55
C THR A 31 -37.14 -23.36 -41.92
N PRO A 32 -36.05 -23.61 -42.69
CA PRO A 32 -34.79 -22.87 -42.64
C PRO A 32 -34.68 -21.76 -43.70
N SER A 33 -33.89 -20.71 -43.44
CA SER A 33 -33.39 -19.80 -44.47
C SER A 33 -32.05 -19.18 -44.06
N ASP A 34 -31.03 -19.53 -44.85
CA ASP A 34 -29.88 -18.73 -45.28
C ASP A 34 -28.92 -18.10 -44.25
N SER A 35 -27.80 -18.80 -44.11
CA SER A 35 -26.42 -18.28 -44.12
C SER A 35 -26.26 -16.77 -44.34
N GLN A 36 -25.76 -16.08 -43.31
CA GLN A 36 -24.68 -15.12 -43.45
C GLN A 36 -23.71 -15.29 -42.26
N GLU A 37 -22.54 -15.81 -42.59
CA GLU A 37 -21.35 -15.91 -41.76
C GLU A 37 -20.89 -14.49 -41.38
N PRO A 38 -20.75 -14.13 -40.09
CA PRO A 38 -20.11 -12.87 -39.75
C PRO A 38 -18.63 -12.98 -40.14
N THR A 39 -18.24 -12.25 -41.19
CA THR A 39 -16.85 -12.05 -41.55
C THR A 39 -16.15 -11.35 -40.39
N SER A 40 -15.30 -12.08 -39.69
CA SER A 40 -14.40 -11.56 -38.67
C SER A 40 -13.51 -10.48 -39.29
N SER A 41 -13.83 -9.21 -39.04
CA SER A 41 -12.89 -8.14 -39.30
C SER A 41 -11.71 -8.31 -38.34
N PRO A 42 -10.45 -8.29 -38.80
CA PRO A 42 -9.32 -8.35 -37.88
C PRO A 42 -9.34 -7.07 -37.05
N THR A 43 -9.75 -7.18 -35.78
CA THR A 43 -9.42 -6.17 -34.78
C THR A 43 -7.91 -6.13 -34.75
N SER A 44 -7.34 -5.01 -35.18
CA SER A 44 -5.91 -4.77 -35.10
C SER A 44 -5.53 -4.85 -33.63
N THR A 45 -4.98 -5.98 -33.20
CA THR A 45 -4.36 -6.13 -31.89
C THR A 45 -3.21 -5.15 -31.89
N THR A 46 -3.44 -3.99 -31.28
CA THR A 46 -2.34 -3.11 -30.89
C THR A 46 -1.52 -3.95 -29.93
N ILE A 47 -0.35 -4.39 -30.39
CA ILE A 47 0.62 -5.04 -29.52
C ILE A 47 1.01 -3.94 -28.54
N ALA A 48 0.52 -4.04 -27.30
CA ALA A 48 0.97 -3.18 -26.22
C ALA A 48 2.49 -3.40 -26.13
N GLU A 49 3.25 -2.30 -26.21
CA GLU A 49 4.69 -2.37 -25.96
C GLU A 49 4.91 -2.92 -24.54
N PRO A 50 5.94 -3.75 -24.33
CA PRO A 50 6.28 -4.21 -22.99
C PRO A 50 6.56 -2.97 -22.13
N VAL A 51 5.78 -2.77 -21.07
CA VAL A 51 6.05 -1.74 -20.07
C VAL A 51 7.36 -2.12 -19.39
N ASP A 52 8.32 -1.21 -19.39
CA ASP A 52 9.50 -1.34 -18.54
C ASP A 52 9.03 -1.20 -17.08
N VAL A 53 8.90 -2.34 -16.41
CA VAL A 53 8.38 -2.43 -15.04
C VAL A 53 9.23 -1.65 -14.05
N THR A 54 10.54 -1.56 -14.29
CA THR A 54 11.49 -0.83 -13.44
C THR A 54 11.28 0.67 -13.59
N GLU A 55 11.18 1.16 -14.83
CA GLU A 55 10.91 2.57 -15.09
C GLU A 55 9.54 3.00 -14.55
N ALA A 56 8.50 2.19 -14.79
CA ALA A 56 7.16 2.47 -14.30
C ALA A 56 7.11 2.52 -12.77
N PHE A 57 7.76 1.57 -12.08
CA PHE A 57 7.82 1.59 -10.63
C PHE A 57 8.65 2.76 -10.09
N ARG A 58 9.72 3.16 -10.77
CA ARG A 58 10.51 4.34 -10.39
C ARG A 58 9.64 5.61 -10.39
N GLU A 59 8.83 5.82 -11.43
CA GLU A 59 7.89 6.95 -11.47
C GLU A 59 6.88 6.90 -10.32
N ILE A 60 6.34 5.71 -10.01
CA ILE A 60 5.42 5.50 -8.88
C ILE A 60 6.10 5.81 -7.55
N ALA A 61 7.34 5.37 -7.35
CA ALA A 61 8.10 5.58 -6.13
C ALA A 61 8.35 7.09 -5.89
N TYR A 62 8.80 7.81 -6.91
CA TYR A 62 8.97 9.26 -6.82
C TYR A 62 7.64 9.97 -6.56
N ALA A 63 6.58 9.65 -7.29
CA ALA A 63 5.27 10.27 -7.10
C ALA A 63 4.71 10.04 -5.69
N SER A 64 4.96 8.85 -5.13
CA SER A 64 4.57 8.48 -3.77
C SER A 64 5.30 9.33 -2.73
N CYS A 65 6.63 9.41 -2.85
CA CYS A 65 7.42 10.19 -1.91
C CYS A 65 7.18 11.69 -2.02
N ASP A 66 7.08 12.22 -3.24
CA ASP A 66 6.75 13.63 -3.48
C ASP A 66 5.41 14.00 -2.85
N LYS A 67 4.41 13.12 -2.97
CA LYS A 67 3.10 13.33 -2.35
C LYS A 67 3.17 13.28 -0.83
N ALA A 68 3.90 12.32 -0.26
CA ALA A 68 4.12 12.23 1.18
C ALA A 68 4.79 13.50 1.74
N ASN A 69 5.82 14.02 1.08
CA ASN A 69 6.50 15.25 1.50
C ASN A 69 5.62 16.50 1.31
N ALA A 70 4.85 16.57 0.23
CA ALA A 70 4.04 17.74 -0.08
C ALA A 70 2.76 17.85 0.78
N GLU A 71 2.12 16.72 1.08
CA GLU A 71 0.81 16.69 1.72
C GLU A 71 0.82 16.07 3.12
N GLY A 72 1.88 15.36 3.49
CA GLY A 72 1.96 14.51 4.67
C GLY A 72 1.56 13.06 4.37
N VAL A 73 1.93 12.16 5.28
CA VAL A 73 1.56 10.76 5.22
C VAL A 73 1.49 10.15 6.62
N VAL A 74 0.56 9.22 6.82
CA VAL A 74 0.54 8.30 7.95
C VAL A 74 0.63 6.88 7.42
N GLU A 75 1.60 6.10 7.92
CA GLU A 75 1.78 4.71 7.55
C GLU A 75 1.62 3.84 8.79
N SER A 76 0.65 2.93 8.79
CA SER A 76 0.27 2.13 9.98
C SER A 76 0.45 0.64 9.72
N GLY A 77 0.70 -0.15 10.77
CA GLY A 77 0.83 -1.61 10.66
C GLY A 77 2.28 -2.12 10.72
N TRP A 78 3.21 -1.28 11.17
CA TRP A 78 4.60 -1.68 11.41
C TRP A 78 4.70 -2.82 12.41
N ASP A 79 5.62 -3.76 12.17
CA ASP A 79 5.82 -5.00 12.94
C ASP A 79 4.53 -5.82 13.15
N GLY A 80 3.56 -5.67 12.25
CA GLY A 80 2.25 -6.35 12.32
C GLY A 80 1.29 -5.76 13.37
N ASP A 81 1.62 -4.63 14.00
CA ASP A 81 0.72 -3.93 14.94
C ASP A 81 0.03 -2.74 14.26
N PRO A 82 -1.31 -2.75 14.11
CA PRO A 82 -2.04 -1.66 13.48
C PRO A 82 -1.99 -0.34 14.26
N ASN A 83 -1.53 -0.35 15.52
CA ASN A 83 -1.37 0.87 16.32
C ASN A 83 0.01 1.51 16.16
N GLN A 84 0.98 0.76 15.62
CA GLN A 84 2.30 1.29 15.31
C GLN A 84 2.26 2.03 13.98
N LYS A 85 2.84 3.22 13.95
CA LYS A 85 2.78 4.10 12.79
C LYS A 85 3.95 5.05 12.67
N THR A 86 4.31 5.37 11.45
CA THR A 86 5.15 6.52 11.10
C THR A 86 4.25 7.65 10.62
N ILE A 87 4.57 8.88 11.01
CA ILE A 87 3.81 10.09 10.71
C ILE A 87 4.79 11.11 10.15
N LEU A 88 4.46 11.68 8.99
CA LEU A 88 5.17 12.78 8.35
C LEU A 88 4.20 13.94 8.10
N VAL A 89 4.57 15.14 8.55
CA VAL A 89 3.89 16.38 8.16
C VAL A 89 4.74 17.10 7.09
N PRO A 90 4.10 17.91 6.21
CA PRO A 90 4.86 18.77 5.30
C PRO A 90 5.77 19.73 6.04
N ASP A 91 6.86 20.17 5.42
CA ASP A 91 7.83 21.12 6.01
C ASP A 91 7.16 22.42 6.50
N SER A 92 6.11 22.89 5.83
CA SER A 92 5.37 24.09 6.25
C SER A 92 4.62 23.93 7.57
N GLU A 93 4.39 22.68 8.00
CA GLU A 93 3.70 22.30 9.23
C GLU A 93 4.63 21.65 10.26
N ALA A 94 5.95 21.62 9.97
CA ALA A 94 6.96 21.11 10.89
C ALA A 94 6.93 21.85 12.24
N TYR A 95 7.24 21.14 13.31
CA TYR A 95 7.28 21.68 14.66
C TYR A 95 8.73 21.74 15.16
N GLN A 96 9.21 22.97 15.41
CA GLN A 96 10.60 23.24 15.83
C GLN A 96 11.65 22.58 14.91
N ASP A 97 11.42 22.64 13.60
CA ASP A 97 12.25 22.04 12.54
C ASP A 97 12.20 20.50 12.44
N PHE A 98 11.28 19.85 13.15
CA PHE A 98 11.01 18.42 13.03
C PHE A 98 9.68 18.15 12.32
N SER A 99 9.70 17.22 11.36
CA SER A 99 8.54 16.91 10.51
C SER A 99 8.01 15.48 10.68
N ALA A 100 8.72 14.61 11.42
CA ALA A 100 8.40 13.19 11.42
C ALA A 100 8.59 12.50 12.77
N VAL A 101 7.70 11.54 13.05
CA VAL A 101 7.70 10.75 14.29
C VAL A 101 7.25 9.32 14.03
N PHE A 102 7.85 8.39 14.74
CA PHE A 102 7.39 7.01 14.90
C PHE A 102 6.64 6.86 16.23
N VAL A 103 5.50 6.19 16.18
CA VAL A 103 4.71 5.77 17.33
C VAL A 103 4.82 4.25 17.41
N GLY A 104 5.60 3.76 18.37
CA GLY A 104 5.83 2.35 18.63
C GLY A 104 4.88 1.76 19.68
N GLU A 105 5.16 0.52 20.06
CA GLU A 105 4.40 -0.21 21.08
C GLU A 105 4.29 0.61 22.38
N ASN A 106 3.12 0.55 23.04
CA ASN A 106 2.86 1.27 24.30
C ASN A 106 3.01 2.82 24.20
N GLY A 107 2.96 3.37 22.98
CA GLY A 107 3.06 4.81 22.76
C GLY A 107 4.48 5.37 22.86
N VAL A 108 5.51 4.51 22.72
CA VAL A 108 6.90 4.98 22.61
C VAL A 108 7.03 5.89 21.39
N LEU A 109 7.63 7.06 21.58
CA LEU A 109 7.83 8.04 20.52
C LEU A 109 9.30 8.11 20.14
N ALA A 110 9.58 8.16 18.83
CA ALA A 110 10.92 8.39 18.30
C ALA A 110 10.85 9.37 17.14
N LEU A 111 11.72 10.38 17.14
CA LEU A 111 11.85 11.29 15.99
C LEU A 111 12.46 10.53 14.81
N ILE A 112 11.92 10.76 13.62
CA ILE A 112 12.44 10.22 12.37
C ILE A 112 13.20 11.34 11.66
N TRP A 113 14.41 11.04 11.18
CA TRP A 113 15.32 12.02 10.60
C TRP A 113 15.37 11.98 9.07
N GLU A 114 15.05 10.81 8.50
CA GLU A 114 15.22 10.52 7.07
C GLU A 114 13.93 9.88 6.55
N THR A 115 13.54 10.24 5.33
CA THR A 115 12.30 9.76 4.71
C THR A 115 12.39 8.32 4.23
N ASP A 116 13.57 7.71 4.26
CA ASP A 116 13.78 6.29 3.93
C ASP A 116 13.10 5.35 4.93
N SER A 117 12.73 5.86 6.11
CA SER A 117 11.94 5.18 7.13
C SER A 117 10.45 5.07 6.77
N PHE A 118 10.01 5.69 5.68
CA PHE A 118 8.62 5.63 5.20
C PHE A 118 8.51 4.70 3.98
N ALA A 119 7.57 3.76 4.00
CA ALA A 119 7.29 2.83 2.92
C ALA A 119 6.98 3.55 1.59
N SER A 120 6.31 4.70 1.66
CA SER A 120 6.01 5.58 0.51
C SER A 120 7.25 6.25 -0.10
N CYS A 121 8.36 6.33 0.64
CA CYS A 121 9.58 7.04 0.23
C CYS A 121 10.81 6.15 0.06
N ASN A 122 10.84 4.98 0.70
CA ASN A 122 12.03 4.13 0.76
C ASN A 122 12.61 3.83 -0.64
N ALA A 123 11.79 3.35 -1.57
CA ALA A 123 12.24 3.04 -2.93
C ALA A 123 12.73 4.29 -3.69
N SER A 124 12.06 5.44 -3.51
CA SER A 124 12.49 6.70 -4.11
C SER A 124 13.87 7.14 -3.62
N ASN A 125 14.15 6.99 -2.33
CA ASN A 125 15.47 7.29 -1.77
C ASN A 125 16.56 6.38 -2.35
N VAL A 126 16.28 5.08 -2.53
CA VAL A 126 17.24 4.16 -3.17
C VAL A 126 17.52 4.56 -4.62
N TYR A 127 16.50 4.96 -5.38
CA TYR A 127 16.69 5.48 -6.74
C TYR A 127 17.53 6.77 -6.74
N SER A 128 17.19 7.75 -5.90
CA SER A 128 17.91 9.02 -5.78
C SER A 128 19.39 8.81 -5.47
N LEU A 129 19.71 7.95 -4.49
CA LEU A 129 21.08 7.65 -4.10
C LEU A 129 21.88 6.98 -5.23
N ALA A 130 21.25 6.08 -5.98
CA ALA A 130 21.89 5.44 -7.13
C ALA A 130 22.16 6.45 -8.26
N GLU A 131 21.20 7.34 -8.55
CA GLU A 131 21.36 8.42 -9.51
C GLU A 131 22.51 9.36 -9.13
N GLU A 132 22.61 9.75 -7.86
CA GLU A 132 23.71 10.57 -7.33
C GLU A 132 25.07 9.87 -7.46
N ALA A 133 25.10 8.55 -7.24
CA ALA A 133 26.30 7.73 -7.42
C ALA A 133 26.65 7.48 -8.90
N GLY A 134 25.77 7.82 -9.85
CA GLY A 134 25.90 7.48 -11.26
C GLY A 134 25.83 5.98 -11.51
N GLN A 135 25.05 5.26 -10.69
CA GLN A 135 24.88 3.81 -10.71
C GLN A 135 23.42 3.45 -10.96
N GLU A 136 23.18 2.21 -11.36
CA GLU A 136 21.84 1.64 -11.40
C GLU A 136 21.37 1.32 -9.98
N ALA A 137 20.12 1.61 -9.67
CA ALA A 137 19.55 1.31 -8.35
C ALA A 137 19.51 -0.20 -8.13
N ALA A 138 19.93 -0.63 -6.94
CA ALA A 138 19.89 -2.03 -6.53
C ALA A 138 18.47 -2.45 -6.10
N ILE A 139 17.51 -2.32 -7.02
CA ILE A 139 16.12 -2.72 -6.83
C ILE A 139 15.75 -3.69 -7.95
N ASP A 140 15.70 -4.99 -7.63
CA ASP A 140 15.33 -6.05 -8.57
C ASP A 140 13.81 -6.28 -8.51
N LEU A 141 13.09 -5.73 -9.49
CA LEU A 141 11.63 -5.73 -9.51
C LEU A 141 11.05 -6.85 -10.35
N THR A 142 10.06 -7.50 -9.78
CA THR A 142 9.13 -8.38 -10.49
C THR A 142 7.73 -7.78 -10.43
N PHE A 143 6.98 -7.87 -11.52
CA PHE A 143 5.59 -7.45 -11.58
C PHE A 143 4.68 -8.66 -11.66
N ASN A 144 3.72 -8.74 -10.76
CA ASN A 144 2.72 -9.80 -10.75
C ASN A 144 1.45 -9.34 -11.48
N GLU A 145 1.27 -9.84 -12.71
CA GLU A 145 0.11 -9.48 -13.53
C GLU A 145 -1.24 -9.95 -12.96
N ALA A 146 -1.24 -10.93 -12.05
CA ALA A 146 -2.48 -11.51 -11.52
C ALA A 146 -3.19 -10.59 -10.52
N ASP A 147 -2.41 -9.84 -9.72
CA ASP A 147 -2.91 -8.93 -8.69
C ASP A 147 -2.41 -7.48 -8.86
N GLY A 148 -1.55 -7.22 -9.84
CA GLY A 148 -1.05 -5.89 -10.16
C GLY A 148 -0.02 -5.35 -9.16
N THR A 149 0.65 -6.23 -8.40
CA THR A 149 1.64 -5.84 -7.40
C THR A 149 3.07 -5.84 -7.96
N TYR A 150 3.92 -5.01 -7.36
CA TYR A 150 5.36 -5.01 -7.61
C TYR A 150 6.07 -5.67 -6.44
N GLN A 151 7.06 -6.51 -6.70
CA GLN A 151 7.81 -7.21 -5.67
C GLN A 151 9.30 -7.03 -5.86
N THR A 152 10.02 -6.78 -4.76
CA THR A 152 11.49 -6.73 -4.72
C THR A 152 11.99 -7.48 -3.50
N ILE A 153 13.24 -7.91 -3.56
CA ILE A 153 13.99 -8.31 -2.38
C ILE A 153 14.66 -7.06 -1.81
N LEU A 154 14.46 -6.77 -0.53
CA LEU A 154 15.21 -5.75 0.20
C LEU A 154 16.48 -6.43 0.72
N ASP A 155 17.63 -5.91 0.31
CA ASP A 155 18.92 -6.47 0.69
C ASP A 155 19.13 -6.37 2.21
N GLN A 156 19.69 -7.42 2.80
CA GLN A 156 19.87 -7.52 4.25
C GLN A 156 21.31 -7.22 4.66
N ALA A 157 21.48 -6.93 5.95
CA ALA A 157 22.78 -7.09 6.59
C ALA A 157 23.26 -8.55 6.42
N PRO A 158 24.58 -8.78 6.22
CA PRO A 158 25.13 -10.08 5.79
C PRO A 158 24.96 -11.24 6.78
N ASP A 159 24.32 -11.04 7.93
CA ASP A 159 24.13 -11.99 9.03
C ASP A 159 22.72 -12.62 9.10
N GLN A 160 21.81 -12.26 8.19
CA GLN A 160 20.44 -12.77 8.16
C GLN A 160 20.25 -13.91 7.12
N GLU A 161 19.46 -14.93 7.48
CA GLU A 161 19.35 -16.19 6.69
C GLU A 161 18.28 -16.16 5.59
N ALA A 162 17.28 -15.27 5.66
CA ALA A 162 16.16 -15.21 4.72
C ALA A 162 15.89 -13.77 4.24
N PRO A 163 15.79 -13.54 2.90
CA PRO A 163 15.61 -12.20 2.34
C PRO A 163 14.29 -11.57 2.79
N PHE A 164 14.29 -10.27 3.02
CA PHE A 164 13.06 -9.51 3.19
C PHE A 164 12.42 -9.30 1.83
N VAL A 165 11.18 -9.79 1.65
CA VAL A 165 10.43 -9.60 0.41
C VAL A 165 9.43 -8.48 0.62
N ALA A 166 9.59 -7.40 -0.14
CA ALA A 166 8.63 -6.29 -0.15
C ALA A 166 7.71 -6.42 -1.35
N THR A 167 6.41 -6.42 -1.10
CA THR A 167 5.35 -6.40 -2.11
C THR A 167 4.56 -5.10 -2.01
N TYR A 168 4.56 -4.31 -3.08
CA TYR A 168 3.91 -3.01 -3.17
C TYR A 168 2.58 -3.12 -3.91
N THR A 169 1.53 -2.63 -3.28
CA THR A 169 0.24 -2.39 -3.94
C THR A 169 0.17 -0.95 -4.41
N VAL A 170 -0.16 -0.76 -5.68
CA VAL A 170 -0.24 0.56 -6.31
C VAL A 170 -1.69 0.89 -6.67
N SER A 171 -2.10 2.13 -6.38
CA SER A 171 -3.39 2.66 -6.79
C SER A 171 -3.24 4.12 -7.20
N ASN A 172 -3.82 4.49 -8.34
CA ASN A 172 -3.73 5.83 -8.92
C ASN A 172 -2.28 6.36 -9.07
N GLY A 173 -1.33 5.47 -9.40
CA GLY A 173 0.08 5.83 -9.57
C GLY A 173 0.84 6.06 -8.27
N LEU A 174 0.28 5.66 -7.12
CA LEU A 174 0.89 5.80 -5.80
C LEU A 174 0.96 4.45 -5.10
N ILE A 175 2.01 4.23 -4.32
CA ILE A 175 2.10 3.10 -3.39
C ILE A 175 1.07 3.35 -2.29
N VAL A 176 0.11 2.45 -2.13
CA VAL A 176 -0.95 2.57 -1.09
C VAL A 176 -0.80 1.55 0.03
N GLN A 177 0.01 0.51 -0.20
CA GLN A 177 0.32 -0.49 0.80
C GLN A 177 1.66 -1.14 0.47
N GLN A 178 2.41 -1.50 1.51
CA GLN A 178 3.58 -2.36 1.41
C GLN A 178 3.39 -3.56 2.34
N HIS A 179 3.50 -4.75 1.80
CA HIS A 179 3.59 -5.98 2.58
C HIS A 179 5.06 -6.41 2.65
N ILE A 180 5.54 -6.73 3.84
CA ILE A 180 6.89 -7.21 4.11
C ILE A 180 6.77 -8.64 4.64
N ASP A 181 7.38 -9.59 3.94
CA ASP A 181 7.59 -10.96 4.42
C ASP A 181 9.07 -11.09 4.84
N ALA A 182 9.27 -11.38 6.13
CA ALA A 182 10.57 -11.42 6.77
C ALA A 182 10.65 -12.60 7.75
N ASP A 183 11.88 -12.95 8.15
CA ASP A 183 12.13 -14.06 9.09
C ASP A 183 11.54 -13.82 10.49
N TRP A 184 11.45 -12.55 10.91
CA TRP A 184 10.83 -12.13 12.15
C TRP A 184 9.29 -12.05 12.08
N GLY A 185 8.70 -12.18 10.89
CA GLY A 185 7.26 -12.19 10.68
C GLY A 185 6.84 -11.40 9.44
N GLU A 186 5.53 -11.27 9.31
CA GLU A 186 4.91 -10.49 8.23
C GLU A 186 4.36 -9.17 8.77
N ALA A 187 4.52 -8.09 8.00
CA ALA A 187 3.90 -6.81 8.28
C ALA A 187 3.18 -6.29 7.04
N THR A 188 2.03 -5.65 7.24
CA THR A 188 1.32 -4.93 6.17
C THR A 188 1.18 -3.48 6.60
N ILE A 189 1.88 -2.62 5.88
CA ILE A 189 1.92 -1.18 6.09
C ILE A 189 0.88 -0.53 5.18
N GLU A 190 -0.16 0.03 5.78
CA GLU A 190 -1.20 0.80 5.10
C GLU A 190 -0.78 2.27 5.00
N ILE A 191 -0.78 2.82 3.78
CA ILE A 191 -0.28 4.18 3.51
C ILE A 191 -1.45 5.13 3.25
N THR A 192 -1.59 6.13 4.11
CA THR A 192 -2.60 7.18 3.98
C THR A 192 -1.95 8.53 3.72
N TYR A 193 -2.03 9.01 2.48
CA TYR A 193 -1.54 10.33 2.09
C TYR A 193 -2.49 11.44 2.55
N GLY A 194 -1.90 12.60 2.84
CA GLY A 194 -2.60 13.81 3.27
C GLY A 194 -2.18 14.22 4.67
N MET A 195 -2.68 15.39 5.08
CA MET A 195 -2.31 15.97 6.37
C MET A 195 -2.68 15.01 7.50
N PRO A 196 -1.73 14.63 8.37
CA PRO A 196 -2.02 13.83 9.55
C PRO A 196 -3.08 14.47 10.45
N SER A 197 -3.76 13.66 11.27
CA SER A 197 -4.78 14.17 12.18
C SER A 197 -4.17 15.00 13.31
N ASP A 198 -4.99 15.81 14.00
CA ASP A 198 -4.53 16.58 15.17
C ASP A 198 -3.94 15.66 16.27
N ASP A 199 -4.48 14.45 16.44
CA ASP A 199 -3.97 13.46 17.39
C ASP A 199 -2.59 12.93 16.95
N ASP A 200 -2.39 12.72 15.63
CA ASP A 200 -1.10 12.30 15.08
C ASP A 200 -0.04 13.40 15.23
N ILE A 201 -0.42 14.65 14.93
CA ILE A 201 0.45 15.83 15.10
C ILE A 201 0.83 16.01 16.58
N ALA A 202 -0.05 15.67 17.52
CA ALA A 202 0.25 15.74 18.95
C ALA A 202 1.38 14.77 19.36
N PHE A 203 1.49 13.61 18.72
CA PHE A 203 2.64 12.71 18.94
C PHE A 203 3.95 13.34 18.50
N LEU A 204 3.98 13.97 17.33
CA LEU A 204 5.18 14.68 16.85
C LEU A 204 5.60 15.75 17.85
N ARG A 205 4.66 16.60 18.28
CA ARG A 205 4.96 17.67 19.24
C ARG A 205 5.48 17.13 20.56
N THR A 206 4.87 16.07 21.07
CA THR A 206 5.31 15.42 22.32
C THR A 206 6.73 14.89 22.19
N ALA A 207 7.04 14.18 21.11
CA ALA A 207 8.38 13.63 20.85
C ALA A 207 9.44 14.73 20.75
N VAL A 208 9.12 15.82 20.07
CA VAL A 208 10.02 16.98 19.93
C VAL A 208 10.25 17.67 21.27
N ASP A 209 9.19 17.94 22.03
CA ASP A 209 9.30 18.60 23.33
C ASP A 209 10.12 17.74 24.32
N GLU A 210 9.94 16.41 24.32
CA GLU A 210 10.75 15.47 25.10
C GLU A 210 12.22 15.49 24.68
N PHE A 211 12.49 15.37 23.37
CA PHE A 211 13.86 15.41 22.85
C PHE A 211 14.58 16.71 23.21
N LEU A 212 13.93 17.86 23.06
CA LEU A 212 14.51 19.17 23.37
C LEU A 212 14.68 19.39 24.87
N ALA A 213 13.82 18.83 25.72
CA ALA A 213 14.02 18.88 27.16
C ALA A 213 15.25 18.08 27.62
N GLU A 214 15.59 17.01 26.91
CA GLU A 214 16.74 16.16 27.22
C GLU A 214 18.06 16.65 26.60
N ASN A 215 17.99 17.39 25.48
CA ASN A 215 19.17 17.75 24.66
C ASN A 215 19.39 19.26 24.46
N GLY A 216 18.52 20.11 25.03
CA GLY A 216 18.55 21.58 24.91
C GLY A 216 19.27 22.35 26.03
#